data_AF-A0A453DAH3-F1
#
_entry.id   AF-A0A453DAH3-F1
#
_cell.length_a   1.000
_cell.length_b   1.000
_cell.length_c   1.000
_cell.angle_alpha   90.00
_cell.angle_beta   90.00
_cell.angle_gamma   90.00
#
_symmetry.space_group_name_H-M   'P 1'
#
loop_
_entity.id
_entity.type
_entity.pdbx_description
1 polymer ?
#
loop_
_entity_poly.entity_id
_entity_poly.type
_entity_poly.pdbx_seq_one_letter_code
_entity_poly.pdbx_strand_id
1 'polypeptide(L)'
;SAVLIAPICRRLAATLHTLKFCNDDVTETITGEQEQALNLLTSLQSLRFTGCKLRSLPRLYGLSSLREFWISYCDGIQSLPPKEDLPASLLVLDVMGCSREIKEQAKNLKKAKPCLIVKGIWPR
;
A
#
# COMPACT_ATOMS: atom_id res chain seq x y z
N SER A 1 -9.79 14.23 -5.97
CA SER A 1 -9.65 15.44 -5.14
C SER A 1 -9.08 16.60 -5.95
N ALA A 2 -9.80 17.74 -6.01
CA ALA A 2 -9.35 18.97 -6.67
C ALA A 2 -8.13 19.64 -5.99
N VAL A 3 -7.73 19.16 -4.81
CA VAL A 3 -6.60 19.72 -4.05
C VAL A 3 -5.26 19.36 -4.68
N LEU A 4 -5.10 18.13 -5.17
CA LEU A 4 -3.83 17.66 -5.74
C LEU A 4 -3.57 18.10 -7.19
N ILE A 5 -4.55 18.74 -7.83
CA ILE A 5 -4.39 19.33 -9.18
C ILE A 5 -3.89 20.78 -9.13
N ALA A 6 -3.88 21.43 -7.96
CA ALA A 6 -3.31 22.75 -7.79
C ALA A 6 -1.80 22.74 -8.13
N PRO A 7 -1.23 23.81 -8.73
CA PRO A 7 0.15 23.79 -9.22
C PRO A 7 1.19 23.35 -8.19
N ILE A 8 1.06 23.81 -6.94
CA ILE A 8 1.98 23.45 -5.86
C ILE A 8 1.83 21.97 -5.46
N CYS A 9 0.60 21.48 -5.39
CA CYS A 9 0.30 20.11 -5.02
C CYS A 9 0.72 19.12 -6.11
N ARG A 10 0.63 19.49 -7.40
CA ARG A 10 1.16 18.69 -8.51
C ARG A 10 2.68 18.53 -8.40
N ARG A 11 3.41 19.60 -8.05
CA ARG A 11 4.87 19.52 -7.83
C ARG A 11 5.20 18.64 -6.63
N LEU A 12 4.45 18.75 -5.54
CA LEU A 12 4.61 17.89 -4.37
C LEU A 12 4.32 16.42 -4.71
N ALA A 13 3.21 16.15 -5.41
CA ALA A 13 2.84 14.80 -5.84
C ALA A 13 3.91 14.16 -6.74
N ALA A 14 4.51 14.94 -7.63
CA ALA A 14 5.60 14.50 -8.52
C ALA A 14 6.97 14.38 -7.84
N THR A 15 7.10 14.73 -6.56
CA THR A 15 8.37 14.65 -5.81
C THR A 15 8.26 13.86 -4.51
N LEU A 16 7.05 13.42 -4.15
CA LEU A 16 6.81 12.63 -2.94
C LEU A 16 7.21 11.17 -3.17
N HIS A 17 8.31 10.75 -2.56
CA HIS A 17 8.84 9.40 -2.70
C HIS A 17 8.30 8.43 -1.64
N THR A 18 7.92 8.96 -0.46
CA THR A 18 7.45 8.14 0.67
C THR A 18 6.18 8.73 1.24
N LEU A 19 5.19 7.89 1.45
CA LEU A 19 3.94 8.22 2.15
C LEU A 19 3.69 7.16 3.22
N LYS A 20 3.48 7.63 4.45
CA LYS A 20 3.24 6.77 5.61
C LYS A 20 1.99 7.22 6.35
N PHE A 21 1.11 6.27 6.61
CA PHE A 21 -0.04 6.41 7.49
C PHE A 21 0.29 5.68 8.81
N CYS A 22 0.19 6.38 9.94
CA CYS A 22 0.49 5.87 11.26
C CYS A 22 -0.72 6.02 12.18
N ASN A 23 -1.04 4.97 12.94
CA ASN A 23 -1.96 4.99 14.07
C ASN A 23 -3.31 5.63 13.73
N ASP A 24 -3.87 5.23 12.59
CA ASP A 24 -5.19 5.68 12.17
C ASP A 24 -6.24 4.68 12.63
N ASP A 25 -6.81 4.98 13.81
CA ASP A 25 -7.82 4.18 14.48
C ASP A 25 -9.26 4.56 14.09
N VAL A 26 -9.42 5.52 13.17
CA VAL A 26 -10.72 6.07 12.75
C VAL A 26 -11.07 5.63 11.35
N THR A 27 -10.10 5.65 10.43
CA THR A 27 -10.34 5.38 9.02
C THR A 27 -10.37 3.88 8.76
N GLU A 28 -11.56 3.33 8.53
CA GLU A 28 -11.74 1.92 8.18
C GLU A 28 -11.70 1.65 6.67
N THR A 29 -11.95 2.66 5.84
CA THR A 29 -12.02 2.54 4.39
C THR A 29 -11.38 3.73 3.69
N ILE A 30 -10.75 3.46 2.55
CA ILE A 30 -10.26 4.50 1.66
C ILE A 30 -11.39 4.89 0.71
N THR A 31 -11.69 6.19 0.65
CA THR A 31 -12.74 6.71 -0.23
C THR A 31 -12.27 6.80 -1.67
N GLY A 32 -13.20 6.85 -2.64
CA GLY A 32 -12.84 7.00 -4.05
C GLY A 32 -12.04 8.28 -4.34
N GLU A 33 -12.29 9.37 -3.61
CA GLU A 33 -11.51 10.60 -3.75
C GLU A 33 -10.07 10.45 -3.25
N GLN A 34 -9.87 9.67 -2.18
CA GLN A 34 -8.54 9.35 -1.64
C GLN A 34 -7.80 8.38 -2.57
N GLU A 35 -8.48 7.41 -3.18
CA GLU A 35 -7.88 6.55 -4.23
C GLU A 35 -7.39 7.38 -5.42
N GLN A 36 -8.24 8.30 -5.91
CA GLN A 36 -7.84 9.22 -6.98
C GLN A 36 -6.64 10.08 -6.57
N ALA A 37 -6.61 10.54 -5.32
CA ALA A 37 -5.51 11.33 -4.79
C ALA A 37 -4.20 10.53 -4.74
N LEU A 38 -4.24 9.29 -4.27
CA LEU A 38 -3.08 8.39 -4.26
C LEU A 38 -2.54 8.15 -5.67
N ASN A 39 -3.42 7.95 -6.66
CA ASN A 39 -3.02 7.73 -8.06
C ASN A 39 -2.28 8.92 -8.70
N LEU A 40 -2.38 10.13 -8.14
CA LEU A 40 -1.61 11.29 -8.60
C LEU A 40 -0.16 11.29 -8.09
N LEU A 41 0.17 10.46 -7.10
CA LEU A 41 1.51 10.34 -6.51
C LEU A 41 2.40 9.44 -7.38
N THR A 42 2.61 9.82 -8.64
CA THR A 42 3.28 8.99 -9.64
C THR A 42 4.75 8.69 -9.34
N SER A 43 5.39 9.50 -8.50
CA SER A 43 6.79 9.32 -8.05
C SER A 43 6.93 8.58 -6.73
N LEU A 44 5.83 8.09 -6.16
CA LEU A 44 5.82 7.37 -4.90
C LEU A 44 6.56 6.04 -5.03
N GLN A 45 7.57 5.83 -4.21
CA GLN A 45 8.41 4.64 -4.17
C GLN A 45 8.14 3.76 -2.95
N SER A 46 7.71 4.35 -1.83
CA SER A 46 7.40 3.64 -0.59
C SER A 46 6.03 4.07 -0.04
N LEU A 47 5.11 3.11 0.10
CA LEU A 47 3.81 3.31 0.74
C LEU A 47 3.72 2.44 1.99
N ARG A 48 3.36 3.05 3.12
CA ARG A 48 3.40 2.38 4.42
C ARG A 48 2.12 2.62 5.22
N PHE A 49 1.52 1.55 5.71
CA PHE A 49 0.43 1.56 6.69
C PHE A 49 0.93 0.94 8.00
N THR A 50 0.80 1.65 9.11
CA THR A 50 1.24 1.18 10.43
C THR A 50 0.16 1.46 11.45
N GLY A 51 -0.37 0.43 12.13
CA GLY A 51 -1.38 0.63 13.17
C GLY A 51 -2.70 1.22 12.64
N CYS A 52 -3.10 0.87 11.42
CA CYS A 52 -4.34 1.35 10.81
C CYS A 52 -5.47 0.32 10.95
N LYS A 53 -6.71 0.78 11.17
CA LYS A 53 -7.93 -0.06 11.18
C LYS A 53 -8.58 -0.27 9.81
N LEU A 54 -7.84 0.01 8.73
CA LEU A 54 -8.31 -0.20 7.36
C LEU A 54 -8.76 -1.64 7.16
N ARG A 55 -9.97 -1.82 6.62
CA ARG A 55 -10.50 -3.13 6.22
C ARG A 55 -10.02 -3.52 4.83
N SER A 56 -9.86 -2.53 3.96
CA SER A 56 -9.36 -2.67 2.59
C SER A 56 -8.20 -1.72 2.31
N LEU A 57 -7.26 -2.19 1.50
CA LEU A 57 -6.11 -1.43 1.04
C LEU A 57 -6.44 -0.63 -0.24
N PRO A 58 -5.69 0.44 -0.54
CA PRO A 58 -5.91 1.18 -1.78
C PRO A 58 -5.50 0.33 -2.98
N ARG A 59 -6.08 0.62 -4.13
CA ARG A 59 -5.61 0.07 -5.40
C ARG A 59 -4.21 0.59 -5.71
N LEU A 60 -3.30 -0.30 -6.10
CA LEU A 60 -1.88 0.03 -6.30
C LEU A 60 -1.48 0.16 -7.79
N TYR A 61 -2.34 -0.23 -8.73
CA TYR A 61 -1.99 -0.29 -10.16
C TYR A 61 -1.57 1.07 -10.75
N GLY A 62 -2.07 2.19 -10.21
CA GLY A 62 -1.70 3.55 -10.64
C GLY A 62 -0.34 4.03 -10.13
N LEU A 63 0.23 3.36 -9.12
CA LEU A 63 1.48 3.74 -8.46
C LEU A 63 2.69 3.11 -9.19
N SER A 64 2.91 3.54 -10.42
CA SER A 64 3.91 2.96 -11.35
C SER A 64 5.37 3.02 -10.88
N SER A 65 5.70 3.89 -9.92
CA SER A 65 7.04 3.99 -9.32
C SER A 65 7.18 3.23 -8.00
N LEU A 66 6.10 2.60 -7.50
CA LEU A 66 6.07 2.00 -6.17
C LEU A 66 6.98 0.77 -6.13
N ARG A 67 8.00 0.80 -5.27
CA ARG A 67 8.99 -0.27 -5.08
C ARG A 67 8.75 -1.04 -3.80
N GLU A 68 8.26 -0.37 -2.77
CA GLU A 68 8.05 -0.95 -1.46
C GLU A 68 6.65 -0.68 -0.95
N PHE A 69 6.00 -1.73 -0.45
CA PHE A 69 4.72 -1.65 0.20
C PHE A 69 4.77 -2.33 1.56
N TRP A 70 4.45 -1.56 2.61
CA TRP A 70 4.59 -2.00 3.99
C TRP A 70 3.25 -1.93 4.71
N ILE A 71 2.89 -3.01 5.38
CA ILE A 71 1.71 -3.12 6.22
C ILE A 71 2.17 -3.66 7.56
N SER A 72 1.93 -2.91 8.63
CA SER A 72 2.42 -3.28 9.96
C SER A 72 1.36 -3.04 11.02
N TYR A 73 1.03 -4.07 11.80
CA TYR A 73 0.07 -3.97 12.91
C TYR A 73 -1.30 -3.42 12.47
N CYS A 74 -1.73 -3.77 11.25
CA CYS A 74 -3.03 -3.42 10.71
C CYS A 74 -3.95 -4.65 10.78
N ASP A 75 -4.65 -4.83 11.90
CA ASP A 75 -5.43 -6.03 12.18
C ASP A 75 -6.80 -6.04 11.49
N GLY A 76 -7.28 -4.88 11.06
CA GLY A 76 -8.54 -4.74 10.33
C GLY A 76 -8.51 -5.26 8.89
N ILE A 77 -7.32 -5.37 8.29
CA ILE A 77 -7.17 -5.68 6.86
C ILE A 77 -7.61 -7.12 6.60
N GLN A 78 -8.55 -7.27 5.66
CA GLN A 78 -9.13 -8.57 5.31
C GLN A 78 -8.48 -9.19 4.07
N SER A 79 -7.97 -8.37 3.16
CA SER A 79 -7.31 -8.83 1.94
C SER A 79 -6.17 -7.92 1.48
N LEU A 80 -5.17 -8.55 0.85
CA LEU A 80 -4.16 -7.88 0.05
C LEU A 80 -4.67 -7.68 -1.39
N PRO A 81 -4.15 -6.70 -2.14
CA PRO A 81 -4.48 -6.56 -3.55
C PRO A 81 -4.09 -7.83 -4.32
N PRO A 82 -4.91 -8.26 -5.30
CA PRO A 82 -4.58 -9.39 -6.16
C PRO A 82 -3.35 -9.05 -7.00
N LYS A 83 -2.69 -10.08 -7.56
CA LYS A 83 -1.42 -9.92 -8.28
C LYS A 83 -1.55 -8.94 -9.45
N GLU A 84 -2.69 -8.95 -10.13
CA GLU A 84 -3.00 -8.11 -11.30
C GLU A 84 -3.06 -6.62 -10.94
N ASP A 85 -3.38 -6.29 -9.68
CA ASP A 85 -3.46 -4.93 -9.18
C ASP A 85 -2.14 -4.43 -8.57
N LEU A 86 -1.10 -5.28 -8.51
CA LEU A 86 0.23 -4.90 -8.03
C LEU A 86 1.04 -4.25 -9.16
N PRO A 87 1.62 -3.06 -8.95
CA PRO A 87 2.42 -2.43 -9.98
C PRO A 87 3.64 -3.27 -10.32
N ALA A 88 4.05 -3.25 -11.59
CA ALA A 88 5.19 -4.03 -12.08
C ALA A 88 6.48 -3.68 -11.32
N SER A 89 6.63 -2.42 -10.93
CA SER A 89 7.74 -1.87 -10.15
C SER A 89 7.86 -2.40 -8.72
N LEU A 90 6.81 -3.03 -8.16
CA LEU A 90 6.80 -3.45 -6.77
C LEU A 90 7.80 -4.60 -6.55
N LEU A 91 8.81 -4.35 -5.71
CA LEU A 91 9.89 -5.26 -5.38
C LEU A 91 9.73 -5.86 -3.98
N VAL A 92 9.21 -5.09 -3.02
CA VAL A 92 9.13 -5.50 -1.62
C VAL A 92 7.70 -5.35 -1.11
N LEU A 93 7.19 -6.42 -0.52
CA LEU A 93 5.99 -6.44 0.30
C LEU A 93 6.37 -6.88 1.72
N ASP A 94 6.26 -5.98 2.68
CA ASP A 94 6.48 -6.29 4.09
C ASP A 94 5.15 -6.34 4.84
N VAL A 95 4.82 -7.49 5.42
CA VAL A 95 3.59 -7.73 6.17
C VAL A 95 3.99 -8.14 7.58
N MET A 96 4.11 -7.16 8.49
CA MET A 96 4.55 -7.38 9.85
C MET A 96 3.37 -7.30 10.84
N GLY A 97 3.31 -8.25 11.77
CA GLY A 97 2.38 -8.14 12.90
C GLY A 97 0.89 -8.23 12.55
N CYS A 98 0.50 -8.43 11.29
CA CYS A 98 -0.88 -8.64 10.83
C CYS A 98 -1.38 -10.08 11.05
N SER A 99 -2.67 -10.30 10.74
CA SER A 99 -3.35 -11.59 10.83
C SER A 99 -2.67 -12.70 10.01
N ARG A 100 -2.93 -13.95 10.39
CA ARG A 100 -2.37 -15.12 9.71
C ARG A 100 -2.87 -15.19 8.27
N GLU A 101 -4.12 -14.81 8.03
CA GLU A 101 -4.78 -14.81 6.73
C GLU A 101 -4.06 -13.88 5.75
N ILE A 102 -3.69 -12.67 6.19
CA ILE A 102 -2.92 -11.72 5.37
C ILE A 102 -1.50 -12.23 5.10
N LYS A 103 -0.86 -12.86 6.09
CA LYS A 103 0.47 -13.49 5.88
C LYS A 103 0.41 -14.62 4.86
N GLU A 104 -0.65 -15.45 4.86
CA GLU A 104 -0.84 -16.50 3.84
C GLU A 104 -1.12 -15.91 2.45
N GLN A 105 -1.92 -14.85 2.35
CA GLN A 105 -2.11 -14.14 1.09
C GLN A 105 -0.78 -13.59 0.55
N ALA A 106 0.07 -13.02 1.41
CA ALA A 106 1.41 -12.54 1.02
C ALA A 106 2.31 -13.67 0.49
N LYS A 107 2.27 -14.87 1.12
CA LYS A 107 2.98 -16.06 0.63
C LYS A 107 2.45 -16.50 -0.74
N ASN A 108 1.14 -16.47 -0.95
CA ASN A 108 0.55 -16.81 -2.25
C ASN A 108 0.93 -15.80 -3.34
N LEU A 109 0.97 -14.51 -3.01
CA LEU A 109 1.48 -13.47 -3.91
C LEU A 109 2.95 -13.71 -4.27
N LYS A 110 3.80 -14.12 -3.32
CA LYS A 110 5.19 -14.51 -3.59
C LYS A 110 5.29 -15.65 -4.59
N LYS A 111 4.46 -16.69 -4.43
CA LYS A 111 4.41 -17.84 -5.36
C LYS A 111 3.97 -17.39 -6.76
N ALA A 112 2.98 -16.51 -6.84
CA ALA A 112 2.43 -16.02 -8.11
C ALA A 112 3.33 -14.98 -8.81
N LYS A 113 4.12 -14.19 -8.06
CA LYS A 113 5.08 -13.18 -8.55
C LYS A 113 6.48 -13.47 -7.94
N PRO A 114 7.27 -14.39 -8.52
CA PRO A 114 8.55 -14.83 -7.94
C PRO A 114 9.56 -13.71 -7.67
N CYS A 115 9.55 -12.63 -8.45
CA CYS A 115 10.44 -11.48 -8.25
C CYS A 115 10.10 -10.62 -7.03
N LEU A 116 8.87 -10.72 -6.49
CA LEU A 116 8.45 -9.97 -5.31
C LEU A 116 9.17 -10.52 -4.07
N ILE A 117 9.79 -9.69 -3.26
CA ILE A 117 10.37 -10.08 -1.98
C ILE A 117 9.31 -9.88 -0.90
N VAL A 118 8.97 -10.94 -0.17
CA VAL A 118 8.00 -10.89 0.93
C VAL A 118 8.70 -11.03 2.28
N LYS A 119 8.44 -10.08 3.19
CA LYS A 119 9.04 -9.98 4.54
C LYS A 119 7.94 -9.92 5.62
N GLY A 120 8.32 -10.04 6.88
CA GLY A 120 7.40 -9.89 8.04
C GLY A 120 6.46 -11.07 8.33
N ILE A 121 6.46 -12.11 7.48
CA ILE A 121 5.55 -13.27 7.54
C ILE A 121 5.93 -14.36 8.56
N TRP A 122 6.89 -14.11 9.44
CA TRP A 122 7.35 -15.10 10.43
C TRP A 122 6.24 -15.39 11.47
N PRO A 123 6.14 -16.64 11.98
CA PRO A 123 5.31 -16.95 13.15
C PRO A 123 5.77 -16.10 14.34
N ARG A 124 4.82 -15.61 15.14
CA ARG A 124 5.14 -15.00 16.44
C ARG A 124 5.48 -16.09 17.44
#